data_AF-A0A920B3Y7-F1
#
_entry.id   AF-A0A920B3Y7-F1
#
_cell.length_a   1.000
_cell.length_b   1.000
_cell.length_c   1.000
_cell.angle_alpha   90.00
_cell.angle_beta   90.00
_cell.angle_gamma   90.00
#
_symmetry.space_group_name_H-M   'P 1'
#
loop_
_entity.id
_entity.type
_entity.pdbx_description
1 polymer ?
#
loop_
_entity_poly.entity_id
_entity_poly.type
_entity_poly.pdbx_seq_one_letter_code
_entity_poly.pdbx_strand_id
1 'polypeptide(L)'
;MFFHKKLNIFLILFFLIVSCENKVSETDLKEYKEIMDIRLGHLGNAIILQGRLLDAFNLRNDRADEDHFKEAEELIQGHLKSFGRPDDLRKLDIPNSAKLNEVHNSLIEVSELLIAATNALEDNAWLGGSVSFAERNLDVARFNFQNAVKFVYQVTDENEIRPVTEYEEYDVGDIPDEFKKLNQNK
;
A
#
# COMPACT_ATOMS: atom_id res chain seq x y z
N MET A 1 -41.49 -43.15 7.33
CA MET A 1 -40.32 -42.57 6.64
C MET A 1 -40.58 -41.10 6.30
N PHE A 2 -40.77 -40.22 7.30
CA PHE A 2 -41.18 -38.81 7.11
C PHE A 2 -40.21 -37.79 7.73
N PHE A 3 -39.07 -38.23 8.25
CA PHE A 3 -38.16 -37.38 9.04
C PHE A 3 -36.97 -36.78 8.25
N HIS A 4 -36.74 -37.16 7.00
CA HIS A 4 -35.58 -36.68 6.23
C HIS A 4 -35.85 -35.49 5.29
N LYS A 5 -37.11 -35.11 5.03
CA LYS A 5 -37.43 -33.98 4.14
C LYS A 5 -37.35 -32.60 4.80
N LYS A 6 -37.45 -32.51 6.13
CA LYS A 6 -37.40 -31.22 6.86
C LYS A 6 -35.98 -30.73 7.19
N LEU A 7 -34.99 -31.62 7.20
CA LEU A 7 -33.62 -31.29 7.59
C LEU A 7 -32.85 -30.58 6.45
N ASN A 8 -33.14 -30.88 5.19
CA ASN A 8 -32.45 -30.26 4.04
C ASN A 8 -32.86 -28.80 3.76
N ILE A 9 -34.03 -28.35 4.20
CA ILE A 9 -34.45 -26.95 4.01
C ILE A 9 -33.76 -26.03 5.03
N PHE A 10 -33.47 -26.54 6.24
CA PHE A 10 -32.79 -25.78 7.29
C PHE A 10 -31.32 -25.50 6.95
N LEU A 11 -30.64 -26.42 6.26
CA LEU A 11 -29.26 -26.26 5.79
C LEU A 11 -29.11 -25.24 4.66
N ILE A 12 -30.13 -25.10 3.79
CA ILE A 12 -30.12 -24.10 2.71
C ILE A 12 -30.38 -22.69 3.25
N LEU A 13 -31.18 -22.56 4.32
CA LEU A 13 -31.44 -21.27 4.96
C LEU A 13 -30.21 -20.73 5.72
N PHE A 14 -29.34 -21.60 6.22
CA PHE A 14 -28.13 -21.21 6.96
C PHE A 14 -27.02 -20.65 6.04
N PHE A 15 -26.98 -21.05 4.76
CA PHE A 15 -26.02 -20.50 3.79
C PHE A 15 -26.38 -19.09 3.31
N LEU A 16 -27.66 -18.70 3.36
CA LEU A 16 -28.09 -17.37 2.93
C LEU A 16 -27.78 -16.26 3.95
N ILE A 17 -27.39 -16.61 5.18
CA ILE A 17 -27.03 -15.63 6.22
C ILE A 17 -25.53 -15.26 6.19
N VAL A 18 -24.72 -15.95 5.37
CA VAL A 18 -23.26 -15.75 5.31
C VAL A 18 -22.83 -14.85 4.15
N SER A 19 -23.72 -14.55 3.20
CA SER A 19 -23.47 -13.54 2.14
C SER A 19 -23.96 -12.14 2.54
N CYS A 20 -23.77 -11.75 3.79
CA CYS A 20 -23.64 -10.33 4.09
C CYS A 20 -22.28 -9.92 3.51
N GLU A 21 -22.29 -9.54 2.24
CA GLU A 21 -21.22 -8.75 1.64
C GLU A 21 -20.99 -7.59 2.61
N ASN A 22 -19.91 -7.67 3.40
CA ASN A 22 -19.63 -6.74 4.51
C ASN A 22 -19.38 -5.35 3.94
N LYS A 23 -20.46 -4.68 3.54
CA LYS A 23 -20.44 -3.36 2.95
C LYS A 23 -19.97 -2.41 4.03
N VAL A 24 -18.75 -1.91 3.87
CA VAL A 24 -18.18 -0.89 4.74
C VAL A 24 -19.00 0.38 4.60
N SER A 25 -19.34 1.02 5.72
CA SER A 25 -20.09 2.28 5.67
C SER A 25 -19.23 3.39 5.07
N GLU A 26 -19.85 4.37 4.41
CA GLU A 26 -19.11 5.51 3.85
C GLU A 26 -18.39 6.31 4.95
N THR A 27 -18.97 6.38 6.15
CA THR A 27 -18.38 7.03 7.31
C THR A 27 -17.11 6.30 7.75
N ASP A 28 -17.15 4.98 7.94
CA ASP A 28 -15.98 4.18 8.33
C ASP A 28 -14.87 4.29 7.26
N LEU A 29 -15.25 4.29 5.99
CA LEU A 29 -14.28 4.41 4.90
C LEU A 29 -13.62 5.79 4.89
N LYS A 30 -14.38 6.85 5.17
CA LYS A 30 -13.87 8.22 5.27
C LYS A 30 -12.92 8.37 6.46
N GLU A 31 -13.31 7.88 7.63
CA GLU A 31 -12.46 7.90 8.83
C GLU A 31 -11.17 7.11 8.61
N TYR A 32 -11.26 5.94 7.98
CA TYR A 32 -10.08 5.15 7.63
C TYR A 32 -9.15 5.88 6.66
N LYS A 33 -9.70 6.58 5.65
CA LYS A 33 -8.92 7.43 4.75
C LYS A 33 -8.20 8.53 5.51
N GLU A 34 -8.87 9.24 6.41
CA GLU A 34 -8.25 10.31 7.21
C GLU A 34 -7.03 9.81 8.02
N ILE A 35 -7.09 8.57 8.52
CA ILE A 35 -5.97 7.94 9.25
C ILE A 35 -4.82 7.52 8.31
N MET A 36 -5.16 7.02 7.12
CA MET A 36 -4.23 6.27 6.27
C MET A 36 -3.73 7.02 5.03
N ASP A 37 -4.38 8.10 4.57
CA ASP A 37 -4.12 8.74 3.27
C ASP A 37 -2.64 9.11 3.07
N ILE A 38 -2.07 9.88 4.00
CA ILE A 38 -0.65 10.26 3.97
C ILE A 38 0.25 9.02 4.06
N ARG A 39 -0.11 8.05 4.90
CA ARG A 39 0.67 6.81 5.10
C ARG A 39 0.71 5.98 3.82
N LEU A 40 -0.42 5.86 3.13
CA LEU A 40 -0.54 5.15 1.85
C LEU A 40 0.31 5.82 0.77
N GLY A 41 0.38 7.15 0.75
CA GLY A 41 1.31 7.89 -0.10
C GLY A 41 2.78 7.49 0.15
N HIS A 42 3.20 7.41 1.41
CA HIS A 42 4.56 6.94 1.74
C HIS A 42 4.79 5.48 1.35
N LEU A 43 3.84 4.59 1.63
CA LEU A 43 3.97 3.18 1.26
C LEU A 43 4.06 2.99 -0.27
N GLY A 44 3.25 3.72 -1.04
CA GLY A 44 3.31 3.73 -2.49
C GLY A 44 4.67 4.22 -3.02
N ASN A 45 5.22 5.28 -2.42
CA ASN A 45 6.56 5.77 -2.77
C ASN A 45 7.66 4.73 -2.48
N ALA A 46 7.59 4.03 -1.34
CA ALA A 46 8.52 2.94 -1.02
C ALA A 46 8.48 1.83 -2.09
N ILE A 47 7.28 1.42 -2.51
CA ILE A 47 7.09 0.40 -3.56
C ILE A 47 7.70 0.84 -4.90
N ILE A 48 7.48 2.09 -5.30
CA ILE A 48 8.01 2.63 -6.56
C ILE A 48 9.54 2.67 -6.52
N LEU A 49 10.10 3.22 -5.44
CA LEU A 49 11.55 3.33 -5.28
C LEU A 49 12.23 1.96 -5.23
N GLN A 50 11.67 1.00 -4.50
CA GLN A 50 12.22 -0.36 -4.43
C GLN A 50 12.18 -1.07 -5.78
N GLY A 51 11.15 -0.82 -6.60
CA GLY A 51 11.12 -1.30 -7.98
C GLY A 51 12.24 -0.74 -8.84
N ARG A 52 12.44 0.58 -8.78
CA ARG A 52 13.51 1.25 -9.53
C ARG A 52 14.89 0.76 -9.09
N LEU A 53 15.04 0.47 -7.79
CA LEU A 53 16.25 -0.10 -7.22
C LEU A 53 16.54 -1.49 -7.82
N LEU A 54 15.55 -2.38 -7.83
CA LEU A 54 15.67 -3.71 -8.42
C LEU A 54 15.96 -3.68 -9.92
N ASP A 55 15.27 -2.81 -10.67
CA ASP A 55 15.53 -2.62 -12.10
C ASP A 55 16.99 -2.15 -12.33
N ALA A 56 17.49 -1.25 -11.48
CA ALA A 56 18.88 -0.78 -11.56
C ALA A 56 19.89 -1.90 -11.26
N PHE A 57 19.64 -2.71 -10.22
CA PHE A 57 20.46 -3.89 -9.90
C PHE A 57 20.53 -4.87 -11.08
N ASN A 58 19.40 -5.15 -11.72
CA ASN A 58 19.33 -6.07 -12.86
C ASN A 58 19.98 -5.52 -14.14
N LEU A 59 19.92 -4.21 -14.38
CA LEU A 59 20.44 -3.59 -15.61
C LEU A 59 21.94 -3.25 -15.55
N ARG A 60 22.49 -2.95 -14.37
CA ARG A 60 23.87 -2.42 -14.24
C ARG A 60 24.58 -2.86 -12.95
N ASN A 61 24.67 -4.17 -12.72
CA ASN A 61 25.44 -4.70 -11.60
C ASN A 61 26.95 -4.38 -11.68
N ASP A 62 27.45 -3.85 -12.80
CA ASP A 62 28.87 -3.51 -13.02
C ASP A 62 29.22 -2.01 -12.93
N ARG A 63 28.25 -1.11 -12.72
CA ARG A 63 28.45 0.35 -12.95
C ARG A 63 27.77 1.31 -11.98
N ALA A 64 26.88 0.86 -11.10
CA ALA A 64 26.26 1.75 -10.12
C ALA A 64 27.12 1.81 -8.85
N ASP A 65 27.44 3.03 -8.41
CA ASP A 65 28.24 3.29 -7.21
C ASP A 65 27.47 2.83 -5.97
N GLU A 66 28.16 2.19 -5.03
CA GLU A 66 27.60 1.62 -3.81
C GLU A 66 26.80 2.69 -3.02
N ASP A 67 27.31 3.92 -3.02
CA ASP A 67 26.69 5.07 -2.36
C ASP A 67 25.30 5.39 -2.91
N HIS A 68 25.06 5.19 -4.21
CA HIS A 68 23.75 5.45 -4.83
C HIS A 68 22.70 4.39 -4.46
N PHE A 69 23.12 3.12 -4.30
CA PHE A 69 22.23 2.08 -3.81
C PHE A 69 21.84 2.33 -2.37
N LYS A 70 22.82 2.69 -1.53
CA LYS A 70 22.58 3.02 -0.14
C LYS A 70 21.67 4.23 0.04
N GLU A 71 21.86 5.30 -0.74
CA GLU A 71 20.96 6.47 -0.71
C GLU A 71 19.52 6.07 -1.06
N ALA A 72 19.34 5.23 -2.08
CA ALA A 72 18.02 4.74 -2.46
C ALA A 72 17.38 3.87 -1.36
N GLU A 73 18.15 2.99 -0.71
CA GLU A 73 17.70 2.18 0.43
C GLU A 73 17.29 3.05 1.62
N GLU A 74 18.07 4.07 1.97
CA GLU A 74 17.75 5.02 3.04
C GLU A 74 16.45 5.78 2.75
N LEU A 75 16.22 6.18 1.50
CA LEU A 75 14.96 6.80 1.08
C LEU A 75 13.76 5.85 1.23
N ILE A 76 13.91 4.59 0.80
CA ILE A 76 12.88 3.55 0.95
C ILE A 76 12.55 3.35 2.44
N GLN A 77 13.58 3.18 3.28
CA GLN A 77 13.41 3.03 4.72
C GLN A 77 12.73 4.26 5.36
N GLY A 78 13.08 5.46 4.91
CA GLY A 78 12.43 6.71 5.33
C GLY A 78 10.92 6.71 5.04
N HIS A 79 10.53 6.27 3.84
CA HIS A 79 9.12 6.12 3.48
C HIS A 79 8.42 5.02 4.29
N LEU A 80 9.04 3.85 4.49
CA LEU A 80 8.48 2.78 5.32
C LEU A 80 8.27 3.22 6.78
N LYS A 81 9.21 4.00 7.32
CA LYS A 81 9.07 4.59 8.66
C LYS A 81 7.91 5.58 8.74
N SER A 82 7.72 6.41 7.72
CA SER A 82 6.61 7.37 7.64
C SER A 82 5.25 6.68 7.43
N PHE A 83 5.22 5.54 6.73
CA PHE A 83 4.04 4.68 6.71
C PHE A 83 3.68 4.19 8.11
N GLY A 84 4.68 3.70 8.87
CA GLY A 84 4.55 3.30 10.27
C GLY A 84 5.14 1.91 10.53
N ARG A 85 5.56 1.64 11.77
CA ARG A 85 6.05 0.30 12.14
C ARG A 85 4.88 -0.69 12.20
N PRO A 86 5.03 -1.93 11.71
CA PRO A 86 3.98 -2.94 11.73
C PRO A 86 3.25 -3.09 13.09
N ASP A 87 4.00 -3.14 14.19
CA ASP A 87 3.42 -3.31 15.53
C ASP A 87 2.65 -2.08 16.04
N ASP A 88 3.00 -0.89 15.55
CA ASP A 88 2.29 0.35 15.88
C ASP A 88 1.03 0.47 15.02
N LEU A 89 1.12 0.09 13.74
CA LEU A 89 -0.02 0.05 12.83
C LEU A 89 -1.10 -0.91 13.33
N ARG A 90 -0.74 -2.11 13.80
CA ARG A 90 -1.67 -3.08 14.41
C ARG A 90 -2.44 -2.54 15.61
N LYS A 91 -1.97 -1.47 16.24
CA LYS A 91 -2.59 -0.82 17.40
C LYS A 91 -3.33 0.47 17.05
N LEU A 92 -3.35 0.86 15.78
CA LEU A 92 -4.10 2.04 15.35
C LEU A 92 -5.58 1.83 15.63
N ASP A 93 -6.21 2.89 16.14
CA ASP A 93 -7.65 2.93 16.29
C ASP A 93 -8.27 3.15 14.91
N ILE A 94 -8.71 2.06 14.29
CA ILE A 94 -9.37 2.07 12.98
C ILE A 94 -10.85 1.68 13.13
N PRO A 95 -11.73 2.12 12.22
CA PRO A 95 -13.13 1.76 12.26
C PRO A 95 -13.34 0.24 12.31
N ASN A 96 -14.25 -0.21 13.18
CA ASN A 96 -14.48 -1.62 13.47
C ASN A 96 -15.28 -2.31 12.35
N SER A 97 -14.60 -2.60 11.24
CA SER A 97 -15.13 -3.35 10.11
C SER A 97 -14.21 -4.51 9.78
N ALA A 98 -14.77 -5.71 9.63
CA ALA A 98 -13.98 -6.90 9.26
C ALA A 98 -13.22 -6.69 7.94
N LYS A 99 -13.83 -6.02 6.96
CA LYS A 99 -13.20 -5.76 5.67
C LYS A 99 -12.11 -4.69 5.76
N LEU A 100 -12.31 -3.63 6.57
CA LEU A 100 -11.25 -2.64 6.80
C LEU A 100 -10.07 -3.23 7.56
N ASN A 101 -10.31 -4.09 8.55
CA ASN A 101 -9.26 -4.81 9.25
C ASN A 101 -8.46 -5.73 8.31
N GLU A 102 -9.13 -6.42 7.38
CA GLU A 102 -8.46 -7.24 6.35
C GLU A 102 -7.54 -6.38 5.47
N VAL A 103 -8.05 -5.26 4.96
CA VAL A 103 -7.29 -4.31 4.13
C VAL A 103 -6.13 -3.70 4.91
N HIS A 104 -6.35 -3.33 6.17
CA HIS A 104 -5.32 -2.78 7.04
C HIS A 104 -4.18 -3.77 7.30
N ASN A 105 -4.52 -5.02 7.61
CA ASN A 105 -3.52 -6.07 7.80
C ASN A 105 -2.75 -6.38 6.51
N SER A 106 -3.42 -6.32 5.35
CA SER A 106 -2.75 -6.47 4.06
C SER A 106 -1.72 -5.37 3.82
N LEU A 107 -2.03 -4.11 4.16
CA LEU A 107 -1.09 -2.98 4.06
C LEU A 107 0.11 -3.12 5.02
N ILE A 108 -0.12 -3.67 6.22
CA ILE A 108 0.97 -4.01 7.15
C ILE A 108 1.87 -5.09 6.53
N GLU A 109 1.29 -6.15 5.97
CA GLU A 109 2.03 -7.22 5.29
C GLU A 109 2.84 -6.66 4.11
N VAL A 110 2.27 -5.75 3.32
CA VAL A 110 3.00 -5.03 2.27
C VAL A 110 4.26 -4.39 2.84
N SER A 111 4.15 -3.64 3.94
CA SER A 111 5.34 -3.02 4.55
C SER A 111 6.38 -4.04 5.03
N GLU A 112 5.94 -5.18 5.59
CA GLU A 112 6.85 -6.24 6.05
C GLU A 112 7.58 -6.91 4.87
N LEU A 113 6.89 -7.12 3.75
CA LEU A 113 7.49 -7.63 2.52
C LEU A 113 8.52 -6.67 1.94
N LEU A 114 8.24 -5.36 1.94
CA LEU A 114 9.18 -4.35 1.43
C LEU A 114 10.42 -4.22 2.35
N ILE A 115 10.25 -4.33 3.67
CA ILE A 115 11.36 -4.41 4.63
C ILE A 115 12.21 -5.65 4.33
N ALA A 116 11.57 -6.82 4.19
CA ALA A 116 12.29 -8.06 3.90
C ALA A 116 13.02 -8.01 2.55
N ALA A 117 12.43 -7.40 1.53
CA ALA A 117 13.06 -7.19 0.23
C ALA A 117 14.26 -6.21 0.32
N THR A 118 14.15 -5.14 1.10
CA THR A 118 15.23 -4.16 1.27
C THR A 118 16.42 -4.81 1.97
N ASN A 119 16.16 -5.53 3.06
CA ASN A 119 17.21 -6.25 3.79
C ASN A 119 17.88 -7.31 2.91
N ALA A 120 17.14 -8.00 2.03
CA ALA A 120 17.71 -8.98 1.13
C ALA A 120 18.60 -8.38 0.03
N LEU A 121 18.35 -7.12 -0.37
CA LEU A 121 19.20 -6.38 -1.31
C LEU A 121 20.46 -5.85 -0.63
N GLU A 122 20.32 -5.31 0.58
CA GLU A 122 21.46 -4.94 1.44
C GLU A 122 22.36 -6.17 1.63
N ASP A 123 21.81 -7.30 2.11
CA ASP A 123 22.54 -8.56 2.25
C ASP A 123 23.10 -9.10 0.91
N ASN A 124 22.51 -8.78 -0.24
CA ASN A 124 23.09 -9.14 -1.54
C ASN A 124 24.36 -8.37 -1.83
N ALA A 125 24.34 -7.06 -1.62
CA ALA A 125 25.51 -6.21 -1.79
C ALA A 125 26.68 -6.64 -0.87
N TRP A 126 26.38 -7.12 0.35
CA TRP A 126 27.41 -7.47 1.34
C TRP A 126 27.78 -8.97 1.38
N LEU A 127 26.82 -9.88 1.20
CA LEU A 127 26.92 -11.30 1.56
C LEU A 127 26.34 -12.28 0.51
N GLY A 128 25.86 -11.79 -0.64
CA GLY A 128 25.28 -12.64 -1.68
C GLY A 128 23.84 -13.12 -1.40
N GLY A 129 23.04 -12.32 -0.69
CA GLY A 129 21.57 -12.42 -0.59
C GLY A 129 20.83 -12.61 -1.92
N SER A 130 19.51 -12.83 -1.89
CA SER A 130 18.74 -13.23 -3.09
C SER A 130 17.94 -12.09 -3.71
N VAL A 131 18.40 -11.57 -4.85
CA VAL A 131 17.65 -10.60 -5.68
C VAL A 131 16.26 -11.15 -6.04
N SER A 132 16.18 -12.42 -6.44
CA SER A 132 14.91 -13.08 -6.75
C SER A 132 13.92 -13.14 -5.58
N PHE A 133 14.40 -13.15 -4.33
CA PHE A 133 13.54 -13.07 -3.15
C PHE A 133 12.98 -11.65 -2.98
N ALA A 134 13.83 -10.63 -3.19
CA ALA A 134 13.40 -9.23 -3.17
C ALA A 134 12.38 -8.92 -4.28
N GLU A 135 12.60 -9.41 -5.51
CA GLU A 135 11.65 -9.29 -6.63
C GLU A 135 10.29 -9.90 -6.29
N ARG A 136 10.29 -11.15 -5.81
CA ARG A 136 9.05 -11.84 -5.43
C ARG A 136 8.27 -11.06 -4.37
N ASN A 137 8.96 -10.58 -3.33
CA ASN A 137 8.31 -9.84 -2.26
C ASN A 137 7.76 -8.51 -2.76
N LEU A 138 8.48 -7.80 -3.64
CA LEU A 138 8.00 -6.58 -4.26
C LEU A 138 6.75 -6.82 -5.11
N ASP A 139 6.70 -7.89 -5.90
CA ASP A 139 5.54 -8.21 -6.73
C ASP A 139 4.28 -8.48 -5.90
N VAL A 140 4.42 -9.26 -4.83
CA VAL A 140 3.32 -9.52 -3.88
C VAL A 140 2.90 -8.22 -3.19
N ALA A 141 3.86 -7.41 -2.73
CA ALA A 141 3.60 -6.12 -2.10
C ALA A 141 2.84 -5.16 -3.03
N ARG A 142 3.24 -5.09 -4.31
CA ARG A 142 2.57 -4.29 -5.35
C ARG A 142 1.12 -4.73 -5.54
N PHE A 143 0.90 -6.02 -5.74
CA PHE A 143 -0.45 -6.56 -5.96
C PHE A 143 -1.38 -6.28 -4.78
N ASN A 144 -0.90 -6.56 -3.55
CA ASN A 144 -1.68 -6.33 -2.33
C ASN A 144 -1.97 -4.85 -2.10
N PHE A 145 -0.97 -3.97 -2.30
CA PHE A 145 -1.14 -2.53 -2.19
C PHE A 145 -2.16 -2.00 -3.19
N GLN A 146 -2.09 -2.42 -4.45
CA GLN A 146 -3.03 -2.00 -5.50
C GLN A 146 -4.47 -2.40 -5.14
N ASN A 147 -4.69 -3.63 -4.66
CA ASN A 147 -6.01 -4.08 -4.24
C ASN A 147 -6.52 -3.27 -3.03
N ALA A 148 -5.65 -3.00 -2.06
CA ALA A 148 -6.00 -2.18 -0.90
C ALA A 148 -6.37 -0.75 -1.30
N VAL A 149 -5.59 -0.10 -2.17
CA VAL A 149 -5.87 1.26 -2.66
C VAL A 149 -7.15 1.29 -3.48
N LYS A 150 -7.37 0.33 -4.38
CA LYS A 150 -8.63 0.22 -5.14
C LYS A 150 -9.84 0.16 -4.23
N PHE A 151 -9.74 -0.66 -3.18
CA PHE A 151 -10.80 -0.76 -2.18
C PHE A 151 -11.01 0.55 -1.42
N VAL A 152 -9.93 1.12 -0.85
CA VAL A 152 -10.01 2.32 0.00
C VAL A 152 -10.57 3.49 -0.80
N TYR A 153 -10.03 3.77 -1.98
CA TYR A 153 -10.43 4.92 -2.79
C TYR A 153 -11.61 4.63 -3.71
N GLN A 154 -12.20 3.42 -3.63
CA GLN A 154 -13.32 2.99 -4.48
C GLN A 154 -13.00 3.19 -5.97
N VAL A 155 -11.76 2.91 -6.35
CA VAL A 155 -11.27 3.04 -7.71
C VAL A 155 -11.72 1.81 -8.47
N THR A 156 -12.60 2.00 -9.43
CA THR A 156 -13.01 0.97 -10.39
C THR A 156 -11.96 0.87 -11.50
N ASP A 157 -11.87 -0.29 -12.17
CA ASP A 157 -10.92 -0.49 -13.28
C ASP A 157 -11.14 0.47 -14.48
N GLU A 158 -12.27 1.18 -14.52
CA GLU A 158 -12.57 2.23 -15.50
C GLU A 158 -11.94 3.59 -15.14
N ASN A 159 -11.60 3.81 -13.86
CA ASN A 159 -10.92 5.00 -13.37
C ASN A 159 -9.44 4.69 -13.21
N GLU A 160 -8.68 4.65 -14.31
CA GLU A 160 -7.21 4.61 -14.26
C GLU A 160 -6.71 5.78 -13.39
N ILE A 161 -6.20 5.49 -12.19
CA ILE A 161 -5.35 6.44 -11.48
C ILE A 161 -4.04 6.51 -12.27
N ARG A 162 -3.99 7.45 -13.21
CA ARG A 162 -2.73 7.87 -13.80
C ARG A 162 -2.04 8.78 -12.78
N PRO A 163 -0.74 8.58 -12.49
CA PRO A 163 0.02 9.62 -11.79
C PRO A 163 -0.19 10.93 -12.55
N VAL A 164 -0.41 12.02 -11.83
CA VAL A 164 -0.43 13.36 -12.43
C VAL A 164 0.98 13.60 -12.99
N THR A 165 1.15 13.35 -14.28
CA THR A 165 2.43 13.53 -14.99
C THR A 165 2.64 14.96 -15.44
N GLU A 166 1.58 15.76 -15.42
CA GLU A 166 1.63 17.18 -15.75
C GLU A 166 1.94 17.95 -14.47
N TYR A 167 3.20 18.34 -14.33
CA TYR A 167 3.55 19.41 -13.41
C TYR A 167 2.99 20.72 -13.97
N GLU A 168 2.25 21.49 -13.17
CA GLU A 168 2.02 22.89 -13.52
C GLU A 168 3.38 23.59 -13.53
N GLU A 169 3.86 23.97 -14.71
CA GLU A 169 5.02 24.84 -14.84
C GLU A 169 4.65 26.23 -14.32
N TYR A 170 5.33 26.66 -13.27
CA TYR A 170 5.23 28.01 -12.74
C TYR A 170 6.40 28.83 -13.27
N ASP A 171 6.15 30.05 -13.73
CA ASP A 171 7.23 30.96 -14.07
C ASP A 171 7.99 31.37 -12.80
N VAL A 172 9.29 31.62 -12.94
CA VAL A 172 10.14 32.02 -11.80
C VAL A 172 9.63 33.36 -11.24
N GLY A 173 8.98 33.29 -10.08
CA GLY A 173 8.33 34.44 -9.44
C GLY A 173 6.84 34.24 -9.15
N ASP A 174 6.23 33.20 -9.69
CA ASP A 174 4.85 32.84 -9.40
C ASP A 174 4.72 32.25 -7.99
N ILE A 175 3.73 32.75 -7.25
CA ILE A 175 3.30 32.18 -5.97
C ILE A 175 2.24 31.13 -6.31
N PRO A 176 2.47 29.84 -6.02
CA PRO A 176 1.51 28.78 -6.31
C PRO A 176 0.14 29.09 -5.71
N ASP A 177 -0.93 28.80 -6.44
CA ASP A 177 -2.28 29.22 -6.05
C ASP A 177 -2.75 28.61 -4.71
N GLU A 178 -2.18 27.48 -4.30
CA GLU A 178 -2.40 26.90 -2.97
C GLU A 178 -1.92 27.82 -1.84
N PHE A 179 -0.83 28.57 -2.06
CA PHE A 179 -0.34 29.58 -1.11
C PHE A 179 -1.18 30.86 -1.10
N LYS A 180 -1.92 31.15 -2.18
CA LYS A 180 -2.88 32.27 -2.22
C LYS A 180 -4.14 31.95 -1.41
N LYS A 181 -4.63 30.71 -1.46
CA LYS A 181 -5.81 30.26 -0.67
C LYS A 181 -5.57 30.29 0.84
N LEU A 182 -4.35 30.01 1.29
CA LEU A 182 -3.96 30.11 2.70
C LEU A 182 -3.85 31.55 3.23
N ASN A 183 -3.60 32.52 2.35
CA ASN A 183 -3.42 33.93 2.73
C ASN A 183 -4.67 34.80 2.57
N GLN A 184 -5.78 34.26 2.05
CA GLN A 184 -7.08 34.96 1.98
C GLN A 184 -7.95 34.80 3.22
N ASN A 185 -7.55 33.92 4.16
CA ASN A 185 -8.25 33.69 5.43
C ASN A 185 -7.54 34.33 6.64
N LYS A 186 -6.76 35.39 6.42
CA LYS A 186 -6.17 36.24 7.48
C LYS A 186 -6.70 37.66 7.40
#